data_AF-A0A382JUQ9-F1
#
_entry.id   AF-A0A382JUQ9-F1
#
_cell.length_a   1.000
_cell.length_b   1.000
_cell.length_c   1.000
_cell.angle_alpha   90.00
_cell.angle_beta   90.00
_cell.angle_gamma   90.00
#
_symmetry.space_group_name_H-M   'P 1'
#
loop_
_entity.id
_entity.type
_entity.pdbx_description
1 polymer ?
#
loop_
_entity_poly.entity_id
_entity_poly.type
_entity_poly.pdbx_seq_one_letter_code
_entity_poly.pdbx_strand_id
1 'polypeptide(L)'
;MFNPDLKIKLDKPLKLGNMRKNRRAIRKNTKIIVNPLGKPITVVFCLPGSPFSNKFLLGWTRIVQYCATHQIQLIVSNRTDSNVYYVRNKCLGGNVQMGVKQNPFGGQLNYDYLMWIDSDQVFSVEDFEKLLAANKDIVSGLYLMDGGTRYATVPKWDKDFYKKNGYFEFLTPDIVNKWIKENPNKLMNVEYTGFGWILVKKGVFESLEYPWFRPIWETFGETENGQPIKEFASEDVGWCQTVLKKGFKIYIDPTIQVGHEKIVNYLLPEYQKRI
;
A
#
# COMPACT_ATOMS: atom_id res chain seq x y z
N MET A 1 36.44 21.33 -26.37
CA MET A 1 36.69 21.34 -27.83
C MET A 1 36.68 19.89 -28.30
N PHE A 2 35.59 19.47 -28.96
CA PHE A 2 35.47 18.13 -29.53
C PHE A 2 36.09 18.13 -30.93
N ASN A 3 36.94 17.15 -31.23
CA ASN A 3 37.60 17.01 -32.54
C ASN A 3 36.57 16.52 -33.58
N PRO A 4 36.22 17.32 -34.60
CA PRO A 4 35.17 16.98 -35.56
C PRO A 4 35.57 15.89 -36.57
N ASP A 5 36.83 15.42 -36.58
CA ASP A 5 37.34 14.49 -37.57
C ASP A 5 37.49 13.03 -37.09
N LEU A 6 36.97 12.68 -35.90
CA LEU A 6 37.02 11.31 -35.40
C LEU A 6 35.97 10.41 -36.07
N LYS A 7 36.30 9.81 -37.22
CA LYS A 7 35.45 8.79 -37.87
C LYS A 7 35.62 7.42 -37.23
N ILE A 8 34.65 7.00 -36.42
CA ILE A 8 34.53 5.63 -35.90
C ILE A 8 34.12 4.72 -37.07
N LYS A 9 34.95 3.72 -37.42
CA LYS A 9 34.55 2.64 -38.33
C LYS A 9 33.56 1.73 -37.59
N LEU A 10 32.28 1.81 -37.96
CA LEU A 10 31.28 0.81 -37.58
C LEU A 10 31.53 -0.47 -38.37
N ASP A 11 31.60 -1.61 -37.68
CA ASP A 11 31.68 -2.91 -38.33
C ASP A 11 30.46 -3.15 -39.22
N LYS A 12 30.67 -3.83 -40.35
CA LYS A 12 29.62 -4.14 -41.33
C LYS A 12 28.46 -4.89 -40.63
N PRO A 13 27.19 -4.59 -40.95
CA PRO A 13 26.07 -5.32 -40.39
C PRO A 13 26.17 -6.81 -40.77
N LEU A 14 26.01 -7.67 -39.77
CA LEU A 14 25.88 -9.12 -39.94
C LEU A 14 24.77 -9.42 -40.95
N LYS A 15 25.12 -10.06 -42.07
CA LYS A 15 24.14 -10.58 -43.02
C LYS A 15 23.36 -11.69 -42.34
N LEU A 16 22.09 -11.45 -41.97
CA LEU A 16 21.18 -12.54 -41.60
C LEU A 16 20.94 -13.42 -42.83
N GLY A 17 21.53 -14.61 -42.81
CA GLY A 17 21.22 -15.67 -43.76
C GLY A 17 19.75 -16.08 -43.67
N ASN A 18 19.19 -16.53 -44.80
CA ASN A 18 17.81 -16.94 -45.00
C ASN A 18 17.29 -17.90 -43.91
N MET A 19 16.68 -17.38 -42.84
CA MET A 19 15.81 -18.16 -41.97
C MET A 19 14.45 -18.34 -42.65
N ARG A 20 14.30 -19.49 -43.33
CA ARG A 20 13.00 -20.00 -43.78
C ARG A 20 12.01 -19.94 -42.61
N LYS A 21 10.88 -19.27 -42.84
CA LYS A 21 9.75 -19.19 -41.91
C LYS A 21 9.12 -20.57 -41.71
N ASN A 22 9.61 -21.35 -40.75
CA ASN A 22 8.83 -22.44 -40.16
C ASN A 22 7.81 -21.85 -39.18
N ARG A 23 6.73 -21.25 -39.71
CA ARG A 23 5.60 -20.70 -38.93
C ARG A 23 4.56 -21.76 -38.53
N ARG A 24 4.91 -23.05 -38.55
CA ARG A 24 4.01 -24.16 -38.22
C ARG A 24 4.69 -25.18 -37.30
N ALA A 25 5.02 -24.74 -36.09
CA ALA A 25 5.17 -25.59 -34.90
C ALA A 25 5.55 -24.68 -33.74
N ILE A 26 4.58 -24.32 -32.90
CA ILE A 26 4.63 -24.04 -31.45
C ILE A 26 3.26 -23.41 -31.16
N ARG A 27 2.20 -24.21 -31.21
CA ARG A 27 1.08 -24.03 -30.29
C ARG A 27 1.32 -25.06 -29.20
N LYS A 28 2.36 -24.85 -28.40
CA LYS A 28 2.39 -25.47 -27.08
C LYS A 28 1.21 -24.86 -26.33
N ASN A 29 0.43 -25.71 -25.70
CA ASN A 29 -0.67 -25.35 -24.83
C ASN A 29 -0.06 -24.61 -23.62
N THR A 30 0.30 -23.34 -23.79
CA THR A 30 0.85 -22.52 -22.70
C THR A 30 -0.32 -22.31 -21.76
N LYS A 31 -0.33 -23.06 -20.64
CA LYS A 31 -1.28 -22.85 -19.55
C LYS A 31 -1.15 -21.38 -19.19
N ILE A 32 -2.15 -20.58 -19.54
CA ILE A 32 -2.10 -19.14 -19.29
C ILE A 32 -2.03 -19.00 -17.78
N ILE A 33 -0.94 -18.43 -17.27
CA ILE A 33 -0.78 -18.21 -15.85
C ILE A 33 -1.70 -17.03 -15.51
N VAL A 34 -2.55 -17.22 -14.50
CA VAL A 34 -3.53 -16.23 -14.06
C VAL A 34 -3.26 -15.96 -12.59
N ASN A 35 -3.49 -14.72 -12.18
CA ASN A 35 -3.47 -14.32 -10.78
C ASN A 35 -4.49 -15.14 -9.94
N PRO A 36 -4.40 -15.10 -8.59
CA PRO A 36 -5.23 -15.91 -7.71
C PRO A 36 -6.76 -15.73 -7.87
N LEU A 37 -7.23 -14.64 -8.48
CA LEU A 37 -8.66 -14.42 -8.75
C LEU A 37 -9.16 -15.14 -10.01
N GLY A 38 -8.28 -15.78 -10.78
CA GLY A 38 -8.66 -16.62 -11.93
C GLY A 38 -9.20 -15.86 -13.15
N LYS A 39 -9.04 -14.53 -13.19
CA LYS A 39 -9.46 -13.67 -14.30
C LYS A 39 -8.48 -12.51 -14.54
N PRO A 40 -8.41 -11.93 -15.75
CA PRO A 40 -7.70 -10.68 -15.95
C PRO A 40 -8.28 -9.57 -15.07
N ILE A 41 -7.41 -8.76 -14.48
CA ILE A 41 -7.76 -7.64 -13.60
C ILE A 41 -6.87 -6.43 -13.91
N THR A 42 -7.34 -5.24 -13.50
CA THR A 42 -6.56 -4.01 -13.53
C THR A 42 -6.33 -3.51 -12.11
N VAL A 43 -5.07 -3.29 -11.73
CA VAL A 43 -4.68 -2.82 -10.39
C VAL A 43 -3.95 -1.49 -10.52
N VAL A 44 -4.45 -0.48 -9.83
CA VAL A 44 -3.75 0.81 -9.69
C VAL A 44 -2.90 0.76 -8.43
N PHE A 45 -1.59 0.88 -8.59
CA PHE A 45 -0.64 0.97 -7.49
C PHE A 45 -0.49 2.43 -7.09
N CYS A 46 -1.09 2.79 -5.95
CA CYS A 46 -1.01 4.08 -5.32
C CYS A 46 0.26 4.15 -4.47
N LEU A 47 1.25 4.92 -4.94
CA LEU A 47 2.59 5.01 -4.35
C LEU A 47 2.82 6.44 -3.82
N PRO A 48 2.37 6.79 -2.61
CA PRO A 48 2.64 8.11 -2.06
C PRO A 48 4.07 8.20 -1.51
N GLY A 49 4.70 9.36 -1.73
CA GLY A 49 5.99 9.69 -1.15
C GLY A 49 7.19 9.45 -2.07
N SER A 50 8.35 9.78 -1.52
CA SER A 50 9.68 9.68 -2.10
C SER A 50 10.71 9.98 -1.00
N PRO A 51 11.96 9.47 -1.06
CA PRO A 51 12.50 8.56 -2.08
C PRO A 51 12.07 7.11 -1.86
N PHE A 52 12.33 6.24 -2.85
CA PHE A 52 12.18 4.80 -2.73
C PHE A 52 13.56 4.15 -2.56
N SER A 53 13.68 3.16 -1.67
CA SER A 53 14.96 2.49 -1.41
C SER A 53 15.33 1.44 -2.47
N ASN A 54 16.56 0.93 -2.41
CA ASN A 54 16.98 -0.21 -3.23
C ASN A 54 16.09 -1.45 -2.99
N LYS A 55 15.67 -1.70 -1.75
CA LYS A 55 14.80 -2.84 -1.44
C LYS A 55 13.41 -2.66 -2.05
N PHE A 56 12.86 -1.45 -1.97
CA PHE A 56 11.61 -1.11 -2.65
C PHE A 56 11.75 -1.33 -4.17
N LEU A 57 12.80 -0.82 -4.80
CA LEU A 57 13.03 -0.99 -6.24
C LEU A 57 13.07 -2.46 -6.67
N LEU A 58 13.75 -3.31 -5.88
CA LEU A 58 13.82 -4.75 -6.14
C LEU A 58 12.46 -5.44 -5.96
N GLY A 59 11.72 -5.12 -4.89
CA GLY A 59 10.36 -5.62 -4.67
C GLY A 59 9.40 -5.21 -5.78
N TRP A 60 9.41 -3.92 -6.13
CA TRP A 60 8.60 -3.33 -7.20
C TRP A 60 8.87 -3.99 -8.55
N THR A 61 10.15 -4.19 -8.91
CA THR A 61 10.52 -4.84 -10.17
C THR A 61 9.94 -6.25 -10.27
N ARG A 62 9.94 -7.01 -9.16
CA ARG A 62 9.33 -8.35 -9.12
C ARG A 62 7.81 -8.30 -9.25
N ILE A 63 7.14 -7.33 -8.62
CA ILE A 63 5.70 -7.10 -8.79
C ILE A 63 5.35 -6.78 -10.25
N VAL A 64 6.14 -5.93 -10.92
CA VAL A 64 5.95 -5.60 -12.34
C VAL A 64 6.06 -6.86 -13.22
N GLN A 65 7.10 -7.68 -13.01
CA GLN A 65 7.29 -8.95 -13.72
C GLN A 65 6.15 -9.93 -13.46
N TYR A 66 5.69 -10.01 -12.21
CA TYR A 66 4.55 -10.83 -11.83
C TYR A 66 3.27 -10.39 -12.57
N CYS A 67 2.96 -9.10 -12.55
CA CYS A 67 1.76 -8.57 -13.21
C CYS A 67 1.77 -8.85 -14.73
N ALA A 68 2.92 -8.66 -15.37
CA ALA A 68 3.11 -8.91 -16.80
C ALA A 68 2.88 -10.37 -17.22
N THR A 69 2.99 -11.33 -16.29
CA THR A 69 2.85 -12.77 -16.55
C THR A 69 1.54 -13.38 -16.04
N HIS A 70 0.80 -12.67 -15.17
CA HIS A 70 -0.38 -13.20 -14.44
C HIS A 70 -1.70 -12.48 -14.79
N GLN A 71 -1.79 -11.88 -15.98
CA GLN A 71 -2.95 -11.13 -16.46
C GLN A 71 -3.39 -10.00 -15.53
N ILE A 72 -2.43 -9.27 -14.95
CA ILE A 72 -2.71 -8.07 -14.18
C ILE A 72 -2.25 -6.86 -14.98
N GLN A 73 -3.19 -6.02 -15.41
CA GLN A 73 -2.87 -4.72 -15.95
C GLN A 73 -2.46 -3.80 -14.80
N LEU A 74 -1.17 -3.46 -14.74
CA LEU A 74 -0.60 -2.58 -13.74
C LEU A 74 -0.69 -1.13 -14.20
N ILE A 75 -1.16 -0.25 -13.32
CA ILE A 75 -1.16 1.21 -13.50
C ILE A 75 -0.49 1.83 -12.27
N VAL A 76 0.36 2.83 -12.45
CA VAL A 76 1.04 3.52 -11.34
C VAL A 76 0.42 4.89 -11.11
N SER A 77 0.09 5.19 -9.85
CA SER A 77 -0.28 6.53 -9.40
C SER A 77 0.63 6.97 -8.26
N ASN A 78 1.79 7.54 -8.62
CA ASN A 78 2.74 8.11 -7.66
C ASN A 78 2.51 9.61 -7.47
N ARG A 79 2.57 10.08 -6.23
CA ARG A 79 2.44 11.50 -5.86
C ARG A 79 3.34 11.81 -4.68
N THR A 80 3.72 13.08 -4.56
CA THR A 80 4.42 13.63 -3.40
C THR A 80 3.67 14.87 -2.91
N ASP A 81 3.69 15.04 -1.59
CA ASP A 81 3.19 16.23 -0.89
C ASP A 81 3.80 16.23 0.51
N SER A 82 3.98 17.40 1.13
CA SER A 82 4.39 17.47 2.54
C SER A 82 3.24 17.13 3.49
N ASN A 83 2.00 17.19 3.01
CA ASN A 83 0.80 16.85 3.75
C ASN A 83 0.27 15.47 3.33
N VAL A 84 0.26 14.54 4.28
CA VAL A 84 -0.14 13.14 4.03
C VAL A 84 -1.60 13.00 3.59
N TYR A 85 -2.51 13.85 4.07
CA TYR A 85 -3.89 13.87 3.60
C TYR A 85 -3.96 14.23 2.11
N TYR A 86 -3.17 15.21 1.68
CA TYR A 86 -3.16 15.64 0.29
C TYR A 86 -2.50 14.64 -0.64
N VAL A 87 -1.36 14.04 -0.27
CA VAL A 87 -0.68 13.07 -1.15
C VAL A 87 -1.59 11.86 -1.43
N ARG A 88 -2.30 11.36 -0.43
CA ARG A 88 -3.23 10.21 -0.57
C ARG A 88 -4.41 10.58 -1.48
N ASN A 89 -5.05 11.74 -1.28
CA ASN A 89 -6.12 12.19 -2.19
C ASN A 89 -5.61 12.41 -3.63
N LYS A 90 -4.39 12.94 -3.81
CA LYS A 90 -3.78 13.12 -5.13
C LYS A 90 -3.49 11.78 -5.83
N CYS A 91 -3.13 10.72 -5.08
CA CYS A 91 -2.94 9.37 -5.63
C CYS A 91 -4.23 8.82 -6.26
N LEU A 92 -5.39 9.29 -5.81
CA LEU A 92 -6.70 8.97 -6.39
C LEU A 92 -7.16 9.97 -7.45
N GLY A 93 -6.31 10.92 -7.85
CA GLY A 93 -6.69 11.96 -8.82
C GLY A 93 -7.65 13.02 -8.26
N GLY A 94 -7.71 13.17 -6.94
CA GLY A 94 -8.59 14.15 -6.29
C GLY A 94 -8.33 15.58 -6.75
N ASN A 95 -9.40 16.28 -7.12
CA ASN A 95 -9.37 17.66 -7.58
C ASN A 95 -10.51 18.46 -6.93
N VAL A 96 -10.17 19.50 -6.16
CA VAL A 96 -11.15 20.34 -5.45
C VAL A 96 -12.22 20.94 -6.39
N GLN A 97 -11.88 21.23 -7.65
CA GLN A 97 -12.81 21.80 -8.62
C GLN A 97 -13.91 20.82 -9.08
N MET A 98 -13.72 19.51 -8.86
CA MET A 98 -14.69 18.47 -9.21
C MET A 98 -15.76 18.24 -8.12
N GLY A 99 -15.63 18.92 -6.98
CA GLY A 99 -16.58 18.84 -5.87
C GLY A 99 -16.51 17.54 -5.06
N VAL A 100 -17.27 17.49 -3.97
CA VAL A 100 -17.19 16.42 -2.96
C VAL A 100 -17.73 15.06 -3.43
N LYS A 101 -18.55 15.04 -4.49
CA LYS A 101 -19.14 13.81 -5.06
C LYS A 101 -18.27 13.14 -6.13
N GLN A 102 -17.03 13.60 -6.32
CA GLN A 102 -16.14 13.01 -7.31
C GLN A 102 -15.76 11.56 -6.95
N ASN A 103 -15.62 10.73 -7.97
CA ASN A 103 -15.05 9.39 -7.83
C ASN A 103 -13.53 9.43 -8.05
N PRO A 104 -12.77 8.44 -7.57
CA PRO A 104 -11.36 8.30 -7.91
C PRO A 104 -11.14 8.42 -9.43
N PHE A 105 -10.13 9.19 -9.81
CA PHE A 105 -9.78 9.50 -11.20
C PHE A 105 -10.93 10.09 -12.01
N GLY A 106 -11.83 10.83 -11.35
CA GLY A 106 -13.04 11.39 -11.96
C GLY A 106 -14.02 10.33 -12.46
N GLY A 107 -13.89 9.06 -12.06
CA GLY A 107 -14.67 7.94 -12.56
C GLY A 107 -14.32 7.48 -13.98
N GLN A 108 -13.24 8.01 -14.57
CA GLN A 108 -12.86 7.73 -15.96
C GLN A 108 -11.97 6.49 -16.09
N LEU A 109 -11.23 6.16 -15.03
CA LEU A 109 -10.33 5.00 -15.03
C LEU A 109 -11.08 3.73 -14.64
N ASN A 110 -11.06 2.71 -15.50
CA ASN A 110 -11.55 1.40 -15.14
C ASN A 110 -10.45 0.57 -14.47
N TYR A 111 -10.71 0.08 -13.27
CA TYR A 111 -9.81 -0.74 -12.46
C TYR A 111 -10.62 -1.70 -11.58
N ASP A 112 -9.99 -2.72 -11.01
CA ASP A 112 -10.60 -3.66 -10.06
C ASP A 112 -10.14 -3.40 -8.63
N TYR A 113 -8.86 -3.03 -8.44
CA TYR A 113 -8.27 -2.77 -7.13
C TYR A 113 -7.33 -1.56 -7.12
N LEU A 114 -7.20 -0.98 -5.93
CA LEU A 114 -6.19 0.00 -5.54
C LEU A 114 -5.24 -0.68 -4.56
N MET A 115 -3.97 -0.81 -4.93
CA MET A 115 -2.92 -1.32 -4.06
C MET A 115 -2.11 -0.14 -3.51
N TRP A 116 -2.10 0.05 -2.21
CA TRP A 116 -1.34 1.11 -1.55
C TRP A 116 -0.03 0.57 -1.00
N ILE A 117 1.06 1.27 -1.34
CA ILE A 117 2.42 0.91 -0.91
C ILE A 117 3.16 2.19 -0.54
N ASP A 118 3.53 2.34 0.73
CA ASP A 118 4.34 3.48 1.18
C ASP A 118 5.79 3.36 0.72
N SER A 119 6.47 4.50 0.57
CA SER A 119 7.82 4.56 -0.01
C SER A 119 8.90 3.87 0.82
N ASP A 120 8.64 3.60 2.10
CA ASP A 120 9.52 2.93 3.04
C ASP A 120 9.14 1.47 3.33
N GLN A 121 8.30 0.86 2.48
CA GLN A 121 7.86 -0.53 2.65
C GLN A 121 8.74 -1.52 1.89
N VAL A 122 8.95 -2.69 2.47
CA VAL A 122 9.76 -3.79 1.91
C VAL A 122 8.92 -5.05 1.82
N PHE A 123 8.64 -5.48 0.60
CA PHE A 123 7.61 -6.48 0.31
C PHE A 123 8.08 -7.47 -0.75
N SER A 124 7.34 -8.57 -0.86
CA SER A 124 7.53 -9.62 -1.87
C SER A 124 6.31 -9.77 -2.78
N VAL A 125 6.46 -10.58 -3.83
CA VAL A 125 5.34 -10.96 -4.71
C VAL A 125 4.31 -11.80 -3.94
N GLU A 126 4.80 -12.74 -3.12
CA GLU A 126 3.96 -13.63 -2.31
C GLU A 126 3.00 -12.84 -1.39
N ASP A 127 3.48 -11.72 -0.82
CA ASP A 127 2.66 -10.82 -0.01
C ASP A 127 1.49 -10.24 -0.81
N PHE A 128 1.76 -9.79 -2.04
CA PHE A 128 0.72 -9.25 -2.93
C PHE A 128 -0.24 -10.34 -3.42
N GLU A 129 0.27 -11.54 -3.73
CA GLU A 129 -0.55 -12.68 -4.12
C GLU A 129 -1.54 -13.10 -3.03
N LYS A 130 -1.10 -13.14 -1.77
CA LYS A 130 -1.98 -13.44 -0.64
C LYS A 130 -3.09 -12.39 -0.47
N LEU A 131 -2.79 -11.10 -0.65
CA LEU A 131 -3.82 -10.06 -0.65
C LEU A 131 -4.87 -10.29 -1.75
N LEU A 132 -4.46 -10.64 -2.96
CA LEU A 132 -5.39 -10.99 -4.04
C LEU A 132 -6.20 -12.25 -3.71
N ALA A 133 -5.55 -13.31 -3.23
CA ALA A 133 -6.18 -14.58 -2.89
C ALA A 133 -7.24 -14.44 -1.79
N ALA A 134 -7.08 -13.48 -0.87
CA ALA A 134 -8.04 -13.21 0.18
C ALA A 134 -9.44 -12.79 -0.35
N ASN A 135 -9.49 -12.19 -1.55
CA ASN A 135 -10.71 -11.76 -2.23
C ASN A 135 -11.69 -11.00 -1.31
N LYS A 136 -11.17 -9.96 -0.64
CA LYS A 136 -11.95 -9.07 0.23
C LYS A 136 -12.06 -7.67 -0.36
N ASP A 137 -13.03 -6.90 0.14
CA ASP A 137 -13.17 -5.50 -0.25
C ASP A 137 -12.00 -4.66 0.29
N ILE A 138 -11.50 -4.99 1.48
CA ILE A 138 -10.35 -4.35 2.12
C ILE A 138 -9.52 -5.43 2.79
N VAL A 139 -8.24 -5.58 2.40
CA VAL A 139 -7.31 -6.50 3.06
C VAL A 139 -5.91 -5.89 3.12
N SER A 140 -5.26 -6.01 4.26
CA SER A 140 -3.91 -5.47 4.52
C SER A 140 -2.99 -6.56 5.05
N GLY A 141 -1.69 -6.33 4.87
CA GLY A 141 -0.66 -6.98 5.68
C GLY A 141 -0.32 -6.16 6.91
N LEU A 142 0.62 -6.66 7.70
CA LEU A 142 1.17 -6.01 8.88
C LEU A 142 2.57 -5.46 8.61
N TYR A 143 2.92 -4.36 9.27
CA TYR A 143 4.27 -3.84 9.34
C TYR A 143 4.51 -3.18 10.69
N LEU A 144 5.71 -3.37 11.23
CA LEU A 144 6.09 -2.81 12.53
C LEU A 144 6.28 -1.30 12.41
N MET A 145 5.82 -0.55 13.40
CA MET A 145 6.11 0.88 13.54
C MET A 145 7.57 1.11 13.95
N ASP A 146 7.97 2.38 13.99
CA ASP A 146 9.27 2.76 14.54
C ASP A 146 9.46 2.21 15.96
N GLY A 147 10.68 1.75 16.25
CA GLY A 147 11.00 1.00 17.46
C GLY A 147 10.69 -0.51 17.41
N GLY A 148 9.97 -1.01 16.41
CA GLY A 148 9.90 -2.45 16.11
C GLY A 148 9.10 -3.31 17.10
N THR A 149 8.31 -2.70 17.99
CA THR A 149 7.60 -3.43 19.07
C THR A 149 6.09 -3.58 18.84
N ARG A 150 5.51 -2.75 17.97
CA ARG A 150 4.07 -2.67 17.71
C ARG A 150 3.83 -2.57 16.21
N TYR A 151 2.78 -3.21 15.71
CA TYR A 151 2.32 -3.03 14.34
C TYR A 151 1.48 -1.77 14.22
N ALA A 152 1.38 -1.19 13.02
CA ALA A 152 0.49 -0.06 12.71
C ALA A 152 -0.99 -0.52 12.58
N THR A 153 -1.49 -1.30 13.55
CA THR A 153 -2.80 -1.95 13.49
C THR A 153 -3.42 -2.04 14.87
N VAL A 154 -4.69 -1.65 15.00
CA VAL A 154 -5.48 -1.71 16.24
C VAL A 154 -6.67 -2.64 16.02
N PRO A 155 -6.79 -3.74 16.78
CA PRO A 155 -7.88 -4.70 16.59
C PRO A 155 -9.23 -4.14 17.00
N LYS A 156 -9.27 -3.28 18.04
CA LYS A 156 -10.49 -2.69 18.59
C LYS A 156 -10.25 -1.24 19.00
N TRP A 157 -11.16 -0.36 18.61
CA TRP A 157 -11.16 1.08 18.89
C TRP A 157 -11.70 1.37 20.30
N ASP A 158 -10.98 0.88 21.31
CA ASP A 158 -11.39 0.94 22.71
C ASP A 158 -11.16 2.34 23.32
N LYS A 159 -12.23 3.12 23.43
CA LYS A 159 -12.19 4.50 23.94
C LYS A 159 -11.90 4.59 25.44
N ASP A 160 -12.28 3.58 26.22
CA ASP A 160 -12.00 3.54 27.67
C ASP A 160 -10.51 3.29 27.91
N PHE A 161 -9.91 2.38 27.13
CA PHE A 161 -8.46 2.21 27.12
C PHE A 161 -7.75 3.50 26.70
N TYR A 162 -8.21 4.17 25.64
CA TYR A 162 -7.61 5.43 25.19
C TYR A 162 -7.68 6.50 26.29
N LYS A 163 -8.84 6.69 26.92
CA LYS A 163 -9.02 7.70 27.99
C LYS A 163 -8.03 7.50 29.14
N LYS A 164 -7.71 6.24 29.46
CA LYS A 164 -6.77 5.89 30.53
C LYS A 164 -5.30 6.02 30.14
N ASN A 165 -4.94 5.73 28.88
CA ASN A 165 -3.55 5.56 28.45
C ASN A 165 -3.05 6.62 27.46
N GLY A 166 -3.94 7.38 26.81
CA GLY A 166 -3.64 8.37 25.78
C GLY A 166 -3.36 7.79 24.38
N TYR A 167 -3.53 6.47 24.19
CA TYR A 167 -3.33 5.80 22.90
C TYR A 167 -4.23 4.55 22.81
N PHE A 168 -4.44 4.02 21.59
CA PHE A 168 -5.16 2.76 21.38
C PHE A 168 -4.25 1.53 21.45
N GLU A 169 -4.78 0.38 21.85
CA GLU A 169 -3.98 -0.84 21.97
C GLU A 169 -3.60 -1.40 20.57
N PHE A 170 -2.35 -1.19 20.17
CA PHE A 170 -1.80 -1.73 18.93
C PHE A 170 -1.44 -3.20 19.06
N LEU A 171 -1.54 -3.96 17.96
CA LEU A 171 -1.05 -5.33 17.91
C LEU A 171 0.45 -5.40 18.16
N THR A 172 0.88 -6.45 18.86
CA THR A 172 2.29 -6.80 19.08
C THR A 172 2.63 -8.13 18.39
N PRO A 173 3.92 -8.41 18.13
CA PRO A 173 4.35 -9.72 17.61
C PRO A 173 3.80 -10.91 18.40
N ASP A 174 3.79 -10.84 19.73
CA ASP A 174 3.28 -11.91 20.58
C ASP A 174 1.79 -12.15 20.39
N ILE A 175 0.98 -11.07 20.32
CA ILE A 175 -0.46 -11.16 20.08
C ILE A 175 -0.73 -11.79 18.70
N VAL A 176 -0.02 -11.32 17.67
CA VAL A 176 -0.19 -11.82 16.29
C VAL A 176 0.23 -13.28 16.19
N ASN A 177 1.38 -13.66 16.74
CA ASN A 177 1.88 -15.03 16.71
C ASN A 177 0.95 -16.00 17.46
N LYS A 178 0.41 -15.59 18.61
CA LYS A 178 -0.61 -16.37 19.32
C LYS A 178 -1.87 -16.53 18.49
N TRP A 179 -2.37 -15.43 17.90
CA TRP A 179 -3.57 -15.45 17.09
C TRP A 179 -3.44 -16.38 15.87
N ILE A 180 -2.30 -16.35 15.16
CA ILE A 180 -2.03 -17.23 14.01
C ILE A 180 -2.13 -18.71 14.41
N LYS A 181 -1.54 -19.08 15.57
CA LYS A 181 -1.58 -20.46 16.07
C LYS A 181 -3.00 -20.91 16.40
N GLU A 182 -3.79 -20.03 17.00
CA GLU A 182 -5.18 -20.30 17.39
C GLU A 182 -6.16 -20.25 16.20
N ASN A 183 -5.80 -19.53 15.13
CA ASN A 183 -6.67 -19.25 13.98
C ASN A 183 -5.93 -19.51 12.64
N PRO A 184 -5.50 -20.75 12.37
CA PRO A 184 -4.74 -21.06 11.16
C PRO A 184 -5.56 -20.75 9.90
N ASN A 185 -4.90 -20.11 8.92
CA ASN A 185 -5.48 -19.73 7.62
C ASN A 185 -6.71 -18.80 7.69
N LYS A 186 -6.90 -18.09 8.81
CA LYS A 186 -7.97 -17.10 8.95
C LYS A 186 -7.43 -15.68 8.83
N LEU A 187 -8.30 -14.77 8.39
CA LEU A 187 -8.06 -13.33 8.43
C LEU A 187 -8.57 -12.75 9.74
N MET A 188 -7.88 -11.75 10.27
CA MET A 188 -8.27 -10.99 11.45
C MET A 188 -9.09 -9.78 11.04
N ASN A 189 -10.20 -9.50 11.75
CA ASN A 189 -10.90 -8.22 11.61
C ASN A 189 -10.25 -7.21 12.56
N VAL A 190 -10.07 -5.98 12.07
CA VAL A 190 -9.49 -4.88 12.85
C VAL A 190 -10.29 -3.60 12.65
N GLU A 191 -10.14 -2.66 13.57
CA GLU A 191 -10.81 -1.35 13.51
C GLU A 191 -9.87 -0.23 13.05
N TYR A 192 -8.58 -0.51 12.90
CA TYR A 192 -7.63 0.36 12.21
C TYR A 192 -6.41 -0.43 11.72
N THR A 193 -5.93 -0.09 10.53
CA THR A 193 -4.61 -0.45 10.03
C THR A 193 -4.05 0.69 9.19
N GLY A 194 -2.74 0.88 9.21
CA GLY A 194 -2.09 1.89 8.39
C GLY A 194 -2.09 1.52 6.91
N PHE A 195 -1.81 2.52 6.07
CA PHE A 195 -1.92 2.44 4.61
C PHE A 195 -0.64 1.99 3.88
N GLY A 196 0.37 1.53 4.62
CA GLY A 196 1.65 1.12 4.06
C GLY A 196 1.58 -0.09 3.15
N TRP A 197 0.65 -1.04 3.39
CA TRP A 197 0.51 -2.24 2.56
C TRP A 197 -0.92 -2.78 2.58
N ILE A 198 -1.80 -2.16 1.79
CA ILE A 198 -3.23 -2.47 1.79
C ILE A 198 -3.81 -2.52 0.38
N LEU A 199 -4.61 -3.55 0.11
CA LEU A 199 -5.36 -3.74 -1.12
C LEU A 199 -6.84 -3.41 -0.87
N VAL A 200 -7.36 -2.50 -1.69
CA VAL A 200 -8.74 -2.02 -1.59
C VAL A 200 -9.44 -2.25 -2.93
N LYS A 201 -10.58 -2.95 -2.90
CA LYS A 201 -11.39 -3.23 -4.08
C LYS A 201 -12.14 -1.99 -4.54
N LYS A 202 -12.33 -1.85 -5.85
CA LYS A 202 -13.22 -0.86 -6.44
C LYS A 202 -14.62 -0.98 -5.83
N GLY A 203 -15.23 0.17 -5.55
CA GLY A 203 -16.50 0.30 -4.85
C GLY A 203 -16.33 0.84 -3.43
N VAL A 204 -15.19 0.58 -2.76
CA VAL A 204 -14.95 1.10 -1.41
C VAL A 204 -14.74 2.61 -1.46
N PHE A 205 -13.75 3.10 -2.21
CA PHE A 205 -13.49 4.55 -2.31
C PHE A 205 -14.62 5.32 -3.01
N GLU A 206 -15.28 4.71 -3.99
CA GLU A 206 -16.46 5.27 -4.66
C GLU A 206 -17.66 5.44 -3.71
N SER A 207 -17.73 4.67 -2.63
CA SER A 207 -18.79 4.82 -1.62
C SER A 207 -18.57 5.99 -0.66
N LEU A 208 -17.37 6.57 -0.69
CA LEU A 208 -16.92 7.65 0.18
C LEU A 208 -17.00 9.00 -0.52
N GLU A 209 -17.14 10.05 0.27
CA GLU A 209 -17.13 11.43 -0.22
C GLU A 209 -15.69 11.97 -0.25
N TYR A 210 -15.35 12.76 -1.28
CA TYR A 210 -14.10 13.50 -1.33
C TYR A 210 -14.11 14.69 -0.35
N PRO A 211 -13.01 14.98 0.35
CA PRO A 211 -11.73 14.27 0.34
C PRO A 211 -11.82 12.90 1.03
N TRP A 212 -11.33 11.86 0.35
CA TRP A 212 -11.37 10.47 0.86
C TRP A 212 -10.51 10.28 2.09
N PHE A 213 -9.38 10.99 2.13
CA PHE A 213 -8.52 11.10 3.29
C PHE A 213 -8.69 12.50 3.88
N ARG A 214 -9.22 12.57 5.09
CA ARG A 214 -9.50 13.84 5.78
C ARG A 214 -9.39 13.67 7.29
N PRO A 215 -9.01 14.72 8.04
CA PRO A 215 -9.00 14.65 9.48
C PRO A 215 -10.43 14.41 9.97
N ILE A 216 -10.59 13.49 10.92
CA ILE A 216 -11.83 13.31 11.66
C ILE A 216 -11.57 13.68 13.12
N TRP A 217 -12.47 14.48 13.70
CA TRP A 217 -12.41 14.80 15.13
C TRP A 217 -12.97 13.63 15.93
N GLU A 218 -12.22 13.19 16.92
CA GLU A 218 -12.68 12.24 17.91
C GLU A 218 -12.74 12.89 19.28
N THR A 219 -13.74 12.49 20.06
CA THR A 219 -13.90 12.89 21.46
C THR A 219 -13.72 11.66 22.33
N PHE A 220 -12.88 11.78 23.35
CA PHE A 220 -12.44 10.72 24.25
C PHE A 220 -12.96 10.90 25.68
N GLY A 221 -14.02 11.71 25.84
CA GLY A 221 -14.60 12.07 27.12
C GLY A 221 -14.10 13.43 27.61
N GLU A 222 -13.98 13.56 28.93
CA GLU A 222 -13.60 14.79 29.61
C GLU A 222 -12.45 14.51 30.60
N THR A 223 -11.65 15.54 30.87
CA THR A 223 -10.64 15.55 31.95
C THR A 223 -11.33 15.57 33.32
N GLU A 224 -10.56 15.37 34.40
CA GLU A 224 -11.08 15.45 35.77
C GLU A 224 -11.75 16.80 36.08
N ASN A 225 -11.33 17.88 35.40
CA ASN A 225 -11.88 19.22 35.57
C ASN A 225 -13.01 19.54 34.56
N GLY A 226 -13.56 18.53 33.88
CA GLY A 226 -14.71 18.67 32.97
C GLY A 226 -14.39 19.28 31.59
N GLN A 227 -13.11 19.34 31.19
CA GLN A 227 -12.74 19.83 29.85
C GLN A 227 -12.79 18.68 28.82
N PRO A 228 -13.37 18.87 27.63
CA PRO A 228 -13.46 17.81 26.63
C PRO A 228 -12.08 17.41 26.11
N ILE A 229 -11.79 16.11 26.10
CA ILE A 229 -10.60 15.52 25.49
C ILE A 229 -10.92 15.27 24.02
N LYS A 230 -10.34 16.07 23.13
CA LYS A 230 -10.54 15.99 21.67
C LYS A 230 -9.21 16.00 20.94
N GLU A 231 -9.12 15.18 19.91
CA GLU A 231 -7.98 15.15 18.98
C GLU A 231 -8.50 14.78 17.58
N PHE A 232 -7.80 15.19 16.54
CA PHE A 232 -8.07 14.71 15.19
C PHE A 232 -7.22 13.48 14.87
N ALA A 233 -7.83 12.52 14.18
CA ALA A 233 -7.15 11.32 13.74
C ALA A 233 -6.26 11.58 12.52
N SER A 234 -5.18 10.79 12.36
CA SER A 234 -4.39 10.71 11.12
C SER A 234 -5.24 10.29 9.92
N GLU A 235 -4.69 10.40 8.71
CA GLU A 235 -5.43 10.22 7.48
C GLU A 235 -5.91 8.78 7.27
N ASP A 236 -5.08 7.82 7.65
CA ASP A 236 -5.37 6.38 7.57
C ASP A 236 -6.40 5.95 8.62
N VAL A 237 -6.27 6.44 9.87
CA VAL A 237 -7.28 6.26 10.92
C VAL A 237 -8.62 6.84 10.48
N GLY A 238 -8.61 8.08 9.97
CA GLY A 238 -9.80 8.75 9.50
C GLY A 238 -10.52 7.99 8.40
N TRP A 239 -9.75 7.45 7.45
CA TRP A 239 -10.29 6.58 6.41
C TRP A 239 -10.86 5.28 7.00
N CYS A 240 -10.12 4.57 7.85
CA CYS A 240 -10.55 3.30 8.47
C CYS A 240 -11.88 3.46 9.21
N GLN A 241 -11.97 4.49 10.05
CA GLN A 241 -13.18 4.78 10.81
C GLN A 241 -14.36 5.16 9.89
N THR A 242 -14.10 5.84 8.78
CA THR A 242 -15.13 6.20 7.80
C THR A 242 -15.68 4.97 7.07
N VAL A 243 -14.81 4.04 6.64
CA VAL A 243 -15.27 2.81 5.95
C VAL A 243 -16.00 1.85 6.89
N LEU A 244 -15.57 1.77 8.17
CA LEU A 244 -16.27 0.99 9.19
C LEU A 244 -17.68 1.54 9.45
N LYS A 245 -17.83 2.87 9.55
CA LYS A 245 -19.15 3.54 9.66
C LYS A 245 -20.06 3.30 8.45
N LYS A 246 -19.48 3.01 7.28
CA LYS A 246 -20.20 2.61 6.05
C LYS A 246 -20.55 1.12 6.01
N GLY A 247 -20.13 0.33 6.99
CA GLY A 247 -20.42 -1.09 7.12
C GLY A 247 -19.41 -2.03 6.46
N PHE A 248 -18.29 -1.51 5.94
CA PHE A 248 -17.19 -2.35 5.47
C PHE A 248 -16.44 -3.00 6.63
N LYS A 249 -15.72 -4.08 6.34
CA LYS A 249 -14.79 -4.73 7.26
C LYS A 249 -13.37 -4.58 6.74
N ILE A 250 -12.43 -4.33 7.65
CA ILE A 250 -11.01 -4.29 7.36
C ILE A 250 -10.40 -5.62 7.80
N TYR A 251 -9.85 -6.35 6.85
CA TYR A 251 -9.21 -7.63 7.09
C TYR A 251 -7.70 -7.49 7.13
N ILE A 252 -7.06 -8.24 8.01
CA ILE A 252 -5.62 -8.45 8.05
C ILE A 252 -5.35 -9.92 7.73
N ASP A 253 -4.44 -10.19 6.80
CA ASP A 253 -3.76 -11.49 6.75
C ASP A 253 -2.53 -11.41 7.66
N PRO A 254 -2.55 -12.03 8.85
CA PRO A 254 -1.47 -11.90 9.82
C PRO A 254 -0.18 -12.61 9.39
N THR A 255 -0.24 -13.43 8.33
CA THR A 255 0.94 -14.09 7.74
C THR A 255 1.67 -13.22 6.72
N ILE A 256 1.07 -12.08 6.34
CA ILE A 256 1.72 -11.05 5.52
C ILE A 256 2.35 -10.04 6.48
N GLN A 257 3.67 -10.12 6.64
CA GLN A 257 4.42 -9.19 7.48
C GLN A 257 5.53 -8.56 6.64
N VAL A 258 5.29 -7.35 6.15
CA VAL A 258 6.23 -6.61 5.31
C VAL A 258 7.18 -5.77 6.17
N GLY A 259 8.36 -5.46 5.62
CA GLY A 259 9.34 -4.63 6.31
C GLY A 259 9.00 -3.14 6.21
N HIS A 260 9.43 -2.37 7.20
CA HIS A 260 9.24 -0.93 7.28
C HIS A 260 10.60 -0.27 7.56
N GLU A 261 11.09 0.51 6.61
CA GLU A 261 12.40 1.13 6.68
C GLU A 261 12.35 2.42 7.50
N LYS A 262 13.30 2.57 8.43
CA LYS A 262 13.56 3.80 9.15
C LYS A 262 15.02 4.17 9.00
N ILE A 263 15.29 5.46 8.92
CA ILE A 263 16.64 5.99 8.79
C ILE A 263 17.24 6.05 10.20
N VAL A 264 18.39 5.40 10.38
CA VAL A 264 19.16 5.45 11.61
C VAL A 264 20.41 6.29 11.36
N ASN A 265 20.60 7.32 12.17
CA ASN A 265 21.81 8.14 12.15
C ASN A 265 22.81 7.60 13.16
N TYR A 266 23.96 7.11 12.70
CA TYR A 266 25.04 6.65 13.58
C TYR A 266 25.89 7.82 14.05
N LEU A 267 25.89 8.07 15.35
CA LEU A 267 26.67 9.11 16.01
C LEU A 267 27.26 8.55 17.31
N LEU A 268 28.53 8.86 17.59
CA LEU A 268 29.11 8.52 18.88
C LEU A 268 28.40 9.29 20.01
N PRO A 269 28.20 8.70 21.20
CA PRO A 269 27.43 9.30 22.28
C PRO A 269 27.87 10.72 22.67
N GLU A 270 29.18 11.00 22.63
CA GLU A 270 29.75 12.31 22.95
C GLU A 270 29.35 13.43 21.96
N TYR A 271 28.94 13.07 20.73
CA TYR A 271 28.45 14.02 19.72
C TYR A 271 26.92 14.13 19.68
N GLN A 272 26.18 13.21 20.32
CA GLN A 272 24.71 13.27 20.37
C GLN A 272 24.21 14.52 21.11
N LYS A 273 24.96 15.02 22.11
CA LYS A 273 24.60 16.21 22.89
C LYS A 273 24.68 17.54 22.10
N ARG A 274 25.21 17.52 20.87
CA ARG A 274 25.38 18.72 20.03
C ARG A 274 24.22 18.92 19.04
N ILE A 275 23.28 17.98 18.99
CA ILE A 275 22.14 17.94 18.06
C ILE A 275 20.86 18.14 18.87
#